data_AF-A0A4R9I8X0-F1
#
_entry.id   AF-A0A4R9I8X0-F1
#
_cell.length_a   1.000
_cell.length_b   1.000
_cell.length_c   1.000
_cell.angle_alpha   90.00
_cell.angle_beta   90.00
_cell.angle_gamma   90.00
#
_symmetry.space_group_name_H-M   'P 1'
#
loop_
_entity.id
_entity.type
_entity.pdbx_description
1 polymer ?
#
loop_
_entity_poly.entity_id
_entity_poly.type
_entity_poly.pdbx_seq_one_letter_code
_entity_poly.pdbx_strand_id
1 'polypeptide(L)'
;MQMKLIQESKAILVQNLHLTNEDAIAVISKAIKKELTIRKTTLELLEISTLSERTSFVRAVVKHVKDQVMENPEWRSNQVERYIEKFYQTLHKIMNPDPER
;
A
#
# COMPACT_ATOMS: atom_id res chain seq x y z
N MET A 1 2.42 13.32 -2.09
CA MET A 1 2.79 11.96 -1.65
C MET A 1 1.71 10.91 -1.94
N GLN A 2 0.47 11.09 -1.49
CA GLN A 2 -0.60 10.10 -1.64
C GLN A 2 -0.85 9.62 -3.09
N MET A 3 -0.90 10.57 -4.04
CA MET A 3 -1.10 10.23 -5.45
C MET A 3 0.06 9.41 -6.01
N LYS A 4 1.30 9.70 -5.60
CA LYS A 4 2.50 8.97 -6.01
C LYS A 4 2.48 7.53 -5.48
N LEU A 5 2.13 7.34 -4.20
CA LEU A 5 1.92 6.03 -3.60
C LEU A 5 0.92 5.19 -4.40
N ILE A 6 -0.25 5.75 -4.68
CA ILE A 6 -1.33 5.03 -5.37
C ILE A 6 -0.92 4.69 -6.81
N GLN A 7 -0.39 5.66 -7.56
CA GLN A 7 -0.06 5.47 -8.97
C GLN A 7 1.10 4.51 -9.19
N GLU A 8 2.14 4.54 -8.36
CA GLU A 8 3.31 3.67 -8.51
C GLU A 8 3.05 2.24 -8.01
N SER A 9 2.19 2.08 -7.00
CA SER A 9 1.91 0.76 -6.42
C SER A 9 0.72 0.03 -7.05
N LYS A 10 -0.22 0.73 -7.70
CA LYS A 10 -1.38 0.09 -8.36
C LYS A 10 -0.98 -0.85 -9.49
N ALA A 11 0.10 -0.55 -10.22
CA ALA A 11 0.54 -1.36 -11.36
C ALA A 11 0.83 -2.81 -10.94
N ILE A 12 1.32 -3.01 -9.71
CA ILE A 12 1.60 -4.33 -9.15
C ILE A 12 0.31 -5.12 -8.95
N LEU A 13 -0.74 -4.47 -8.44
CA LEU A 13 -2.04 -5.12 -8.22
C LEU A 13 -2.76 -5.39 -9.55
N VAL A 14 -2.75 -4.43 -10.48
CA VAL A 14 -3.43 -4.56 -11.78
C VAL A 14 -2.80 -5.66 -12.64
N GLN A 15 -1.47 -5.68 -12.76
CA GLN A 15 -0.79 -6.62 -13.65
C GLN A 15 -0.82 -8.06 -13.15
N ASN A 16 -1.04 -8.28 -11.86
CA ASN A 16 -0.75 -9.57 -11.23
C ASN A 16 -1.91 -10.19 -10.45
N LEU A 17 -2.97 -9.42 -10.14
CA LEU A 17 -4.09 -9.87 -9.31
C LEU A 17 -5.47 -9.66 -9.97
N HIS A 18 -5.52 -9.43 -11.28
CA HIS A 18 -6.76 -9.20 -12.04
C HIS A 18 -7.58 -7.98 -11.59
N LEU A 19 -7.02 -7.09 -10.76
CA LEU A 19 -7.68 -5.84 -10.41
C LEU A 19 -7.72 -4.92 -11.63
N THR A 20 -8.85 -4.23 -11.82
CA THR A 20 -8.86 -3.06 -12.72
C THR A 20 -8.05 -1.92 -12.11
N ASN A 21 -7.71 -0.92 -12.93
CA ASN A 21 -7.07 0.30 -12.40
C ASN A 21 -7.92 0.97 -11.31
N GLU A 22 -9.24 0.96 -11.46
CA GLU A 22 -10.17 1.57 -10.50
C GLU A 22 -10.21 0.77 -9.20
N ASP A 23 -10.29 -0.56 -9.27
CA ASP A 23 -10.25 -1.44 -8.10
C ASP A 23 -8.96 -1.25 -7.31
N ALA A 24 -7.81 -1.24 -8.01
CA ALA A 24 -6.51 -1.08 -7.37
C ALA A 24 -6.42 0.28 -6.66
N ILE A 25 -6.87 1.37 -7.30
CA ILE A 25 -6.92 2.69 -6.69
C ILE A 25 -7.83 2.70 -5.46
N ALA A 26 -9.02 2.10 -5.55
CA ALA A 26 -9.99 2.06 -4.47
C ALA A 26 -9.47 1.27 -3.26
N VAL A 27 -8.91 0.08 -3.49
CA VAL A 27 -8.37 -0.81 -2.44
C VAL A 27 -7.21 -0.13 -1.71
N ILE A 28 -6.26 0.45 -2.45
CA ILE A 28 -5.10 1.14 -1.86
C ILE A 28 -5.57 2.38 -1.07
N SER A 29 -6.45 3.20 -1.67
CA SER A 29 -6.95 4.42 -1.01
C SER A 29 -7.71 4.10 0.27
N LYS A 30 -8.54 3.06 0.26
CA LYS A 30 -9.27 2.59 1.43
C LYS A 30 -8.33 2.07 2.52
N ALA A 31 -7.30 1.31 2.15
CA ALA A 31 -6.29 0.82 3.10
C ALA A 31 -5.52 1.97 3.77
N ILE A 32 -5.06 2.96 3.00
CA ILE A 32 -4.37 4.15 3.51
C ILE A 32 -5.30 4.93 4.46
N LYS A 33 -6.52 5.26 4.01
CA LYS A 33 -7.47 6.03 4.81
C LYS A 33 -7.83 5.32 6.12
N LYS A 34 -8.03 4.01 6.07
CA LYS A 34 -8.30 3.18 7.25
C LYS A 34 -7.16 3.28 8.26
N GLU A 35 -5.92 3.11 7.81
CA GLU A 35 -4.76 3.14 8.71
C GLU A 35 -4.50 4.54 9.30
N LEU A 36 -4.66 5.60 8.50
CA LEU A 36 -4.56 6.98 8.99
C LEU A 36 -5.60 7.26 10.10
N THR A 37 -6.84 6.79 9.89
CA THR A 37 -7.92 6.91 10.88
C THR A 37 -7.59 6.17 12.17
N ILE A 38 -7.12 4.92 12.07
CA ILE A 38 -6.76 4.10 13.24
C ILE A 38 -5.65 4.78 14.06
N ARG A 39 -4.63 5.31 13.39
CA ARG A 39 -3.49 5.99 14.03
C ARG A 39 -3.79 7.41 14.47
N LYS A 40 -4.95 7.97 14.09
CA LYS A 40 -5.29 9.39 14.29
C LYS A 40 -4.18 10.33 13.79
N THR A 41 -3.64 10.03 12.60
CA THR A 41 -2.54 10.77 11.97
C THR A 41 -2.89 11.19 10.55
N THR A 42 -2.05 12.02 9.94
CA THR A 42 -2.12 12.40 8.53
C THR A 42 -0.87 11.92 7.77
N LEU A 43 -0.90 12.00 6.44
CA LEU A 43 0.28 11.65 5.64
C LEU A 43 1.42 12.65 5.87
N GLU A 44 1.10 13.93 6.04
CA GLU A 44 2.07 14.99 6.31
C GLU A 44 2.80 14.75 7.64
N LEU A 45 2.07 14.32 8.67
CA LEU A 45 2.69 13.95 9.95
C LEU A 45 3.53 12.67 9.84
N LEU A 46 3.10 11.70 9.02
CA LEU A 46 3.90 10.50 8.77
C LEU A 46 5.19 10.80 8.02
N GLU A 47 5.21 11.79 7.12
CA GLU A 47 6.44 12.16 6.38
C GLU A 47 7.57 12.59 7.32
N ILE A 48 7.23 13.40 8.33
CA ILE A 48 8.19 13.88 9.34
C ILE A 48 8.41 12.92 10.51
N SER A 49 7.67 11.80 10.54
CA SER A 49 7.77 10.80 11.60
C SER A 49 9.05 9.97 11.51
N THR A 50 9.30 9.11 12.49
CA THR A 50 10.49 8.24 12.47
C THR A 50 10.40 7.19 11.36
N LEU A 51 11.56 6.69 10.92
CA LEU A 51 11.62 5.56 9.96
C LEU A 51 10.79 4.37 10.47
N SER A 52 10.86 4.08 11.77
CA SER A 52 10.09 3.01 12.40
C SER A 52 8.58 3.19 12.24
N GLU A 53 8.07 4.40 12.46
CA GLU A 53 6.65 4.73 12.32
C GLU A 53 6.18 4.60 10.87
N ARG A 54 6.96 5.11 9.91
CA ARG A 54 6.67 4.99 8.48
C ARG A 54 6.69 3.53 8.02
N THR A 55 7.68 2.74 8.42
CA THR A 55 7.74 1.30 8.10
C THR A 55 6.59 0.53 8.73
N SER A 56 6.23 0.84 9.98
CA SER A 56 5.05 0.27 10.65
C SER A 56 3.75 0.60 9.90
N PHE A 57 3.59 1.85 9.44
CA PHE A 57 2.46 2.29 8.64
C PHE A 57 2.37 1.52 7.32
N VAL A 58 3.48 1.41 6.58
CA VAL A 58 3.54 0.65 5.33
C VAL A 58 3.12 -0.81 5.55
N ARG A 59 3.64 -1.49 6.57
CA ARG A 59 3.26 -2.88 6.89
C ARG A 59 1.77 -3.03 7.14
N ALA A 60 1.16 -2.09 7.85
CA ALA A 60 -0.27 -2.12 8.13
C ALA A 60 -1.12 -1.87 6.88
N VAL A 61 -0.76 -0.90 6.04
CA VAL A 61 -1.43 -0.66 4.74
C VAL A 61 -1.36 -1.89 3.85
N VAL A 62 -0.18 -2.51 3.73
CA VAL A 62 0.01 -3.75 2.95
C VAL A 62 -0.86 -4.87 3.47
N LYS A 63 -0.95 -5.04 4.79
CA LYS A 63 -1.86 -6.01 5.41
C LYS A 63 -3.32 -5.74 5.04
N HIS A 64 -3.80 -4.50 5.14
CA HIS A 64 -5.18 -4.16 4.77
C HIS A 64 -5.48 -4.39 3.27
N VAL A 65 -4.49 -4.21 2.39
CA VAL A 65 -4.64 -4.53 0.96
C VAL A 65 -4.71 -6.04 0.76
N LYS A 66 -3.80 -6.80 1.39
CA LYS A 66 -3.80 -8.26 1.33
C LYS A 66 -5.10 -8.86 1.84
N ASP A 67 -5.60 -8.38 2.98
CA ASP A 67 -6.86 -8.85 3.58
C ASP A 67 -8.02 -8.65 2.58
N GLN A 68 -8.13 -7.47 1.96
CA GLN A 68 -9.16 -7.18 0.95
C GLN A 68 -9.02 -8.02 -0.33
N VAL A 69 -7.80 -8.26 -0.81
CA VAL A 69 -7.53 -9.14 -1.97
C VAL A 69 -7.93 -10.58 -1.65
N MET A 70 -7.66 -11.06 -0.44
CA MET A 70 -7.95 -12.43 -0.03
C MET A 70 -9.43 -12.68 0.26
N GLU A 71 -10.17 -11.63 0.64
CA GLU A 71 -11.63 -11.65 0.82
C GLU A 71 -12.39 -11.69 -0.51
N ASN A 72 -11.78 -11.21 -1.62
CA ASN A 72 -12.39 -11.25 -2.94
C ASN A 72 -11.88 -12.43 -3.78
N PRO A 73 -12.72 -13.46 -4.06
CA PRO A 73 -12.32 -14.61 -4.86
C PRO A 73 -11.84 -14.26 -6.27
N GLU A 74 -12.34 -13.18 -6.87
CA GLU A 74 -12.01 -12.77 -8.25
C GLU A 74 -10.61 -12.16 -8.36
N TRP A 75 -10.09 -11.61 -7.27
CA TRP A 75 -8.75 -11.01 -7.22
C TRP A 75 -7.70 -12.00 -6.71
N ARG A 76 -8.15 -13.15 -6.20
CA ARG A 76 -7.29 -14.13 -5.55
C ARG A 76 -6.44 -14.85 -6.59
N SER A 77 -5.14 -14.97 -6.29
CA SER A 77 -4.17 -15.67 -7.12
C SER A 77 -3.31 -16.56 -6.24
N ASN A 78 -2.83 -17.69 -6.79
CA ASN A 78 -1.88 -18.56 -6.09
C ASN A 78 -0.55 -17.86 -5.77
N GLN A 79 -0.29 -16.70 -6.37
CA GLN A 79 0.92 -15.90 -6.14
C GLN A 79 0.65 -14.60 -5.35
N VAL A 80 -0.50 -14.46 -4.68
CA VAL A 80 -0.85 -13.25 -3.90
C VAL A 80 0.29 -12.81 -2.98
N GLU A 81 0.88 -13.74 -2.20
CA GLU A 81 1.98 -13.41 -1.28
C GLU A 81 3.16 -12.74 -1.98
N ARG A 82 3.56 -13.25 -3.16
CA ARG A 82 4.67 -12.72 -3.94
C ARG A 82 4.38 -11.31 -4.44
N TYR A 83 3.15 -11.04 -4.86
CA TYR A 83 2.76 -9.73 -5.38
C TYR A 83 2.53 -8.71 -4.27
N ILE A 84 2.04 -9.16 -3.11
CA ILE A 84 1.95 -8.35 -1.89
C ILE A 84 3.35 -7.98 -1.39
N GLU A 85 4.34 -8.88 -1.46
CA GLU A 85 5.74 -8.56 -1.13
C GLU A 85 6.32 -7.48 -2.05
N LYS A 86 6.11 -7.60 -3.37
CA LYS A 86 6.51 -6.54 -4.33
C LYS A 86 5.82 -5.21 -4.03
N PHE A 87 4.53 -5.26 -3.70
CA PHE A 87 3.75 -4.09 -3.31
C PHE A 87 4.33 -3.42 -2.06
N TYR A 88 4.69 -4.22 -1.04
CA TYR A 88 5.39 -3.73 0.16
C TYR A 88 6.69 -3.01 -0.18
N GLN A 89 7.56 -3.62 -0.99
CA GLN A 89 8.84 -3.03 -1.37
C GLN A 89 8.67 -1.67 -2.06
N THR A 90 7.68 -1.55 -2.96
CA THR A 90 7.35 -0.29 -3.63
C THR A 90 6.85 0.77 -2.66
N LEU A 91 5.89 0.44 -1.78
CA LEU A 91 5.41 1.41 -0.79
C LEU A 91 6.51 1.82 0.19
N HIS A 92 7.31 0.87 0.64
CA HIS A 92 8.41 1.13 1.56
C HIS A 92 9.40 2.12 0.96
N LYS A 93 9.77 1.94 -0.31
CA LYS A 93 10.67 2.85 -1.02
C LYS A 93 10.10 4.27 -1.15
N ILE A 94 8.79 4.40 -1.38
CA ILE A 94 8.14 5.72 -1.54
C ILE A 94 8.03 6.44 -0.18
N MET A 95 7.69 5.70 0.88
CA MET A 95 7.54 6.26 2.24
C MET A 95 8.87 6.51 2.95
N ASN A 96 9.91 5.78 2.56
CA ASN A 96 11.25 5.91 3.11
C ASN A 96 12.22 6.25 1.98
N PRO A 97 12.10 7.43 1.35
CA PRO A 97 13.09 7.88 0.39
C PRO A 97 14.43 8.02 1.13
N ASP A 98 15.48 7.44 0.56
CA ASP A 98 16.83 7.65 1.07
C ASP A 98 17.13 9.16 1.09
N PRO A 99 17.68 9.71 2.19
CA PRO A 99 18.06 11.12 2.24
C PRO A 99 19.21 11.49 1.30
N GLU A 100 19.84 10.52 0.60
CA GLU A 100 21.00 10.71 -0.27
C GLU A 100 20.69 10.57 -1.77
N ARG A 101 19.69 11.30 -2.29
CA ARG A 101 19.54 11.55 -3.73
C ARG A 101 19.21 13.00 -4.04
#